data_AF-A0A8J7IYK0-F1
#
_entry.id   AF-A0A8J7IYK0-F1
#
_cell.length_a   1.000
_cell.length_b   1.000
_cell.length_c   1.000
_cell.angle_alpha   90.00
_cell.angle_beta   90.00
_cell.angle_gamma   90.00
#
_symmetry.space_group_name_H-M   'P 1'
#
loop_
_entity.id
_entity.type
_entity.pdbx_description
1 polymer ?
#
loop_
_entity_poly.entity_id
_entity_poly.type
_entity_poly.pdbx_seq_one_letter_code
_entity_poly.pdbx_strand_id
1 'polypeptide(L)'
;MDIKQGKTVIIIMGVSGCGKTTIGKLLSKRLKLPFFDADNFHSQENINKMKQGVALNDTDRLPWLETLSKALQKWSETSGVVLACSALKENYRTILSSKAYVTWVYLSGSFDLIFSRMQQREGHFMKADLLKSQFNDLEIPKYGVHIDISHPPETIINTISLKIAVHE
;
A
#
# COMPACT_ATOMS: atom_id res chain seq x y z
N MET A 1 17.58 17.55 -5.66
CA MET A 1 17.97 17.12 -4.31
C MET A 1 18.05 15.62 -4.35
N ASP A 2 19.24 15.06 -4.18
CA ASP A 2 19.42 13.60 -4.15
C ASP A 2 18.83 13.07 -2.85
N ILE A 3 17.79 12.24 -2.95
CA ILE A 3 17.19 11.57 -1.81
C ILE A 3 18.24 10.60 -1.26
N LYS A 4 18.81 10.90 -0.08
CA LYS A 4 19.78 10.02 0.57
C LYS A 4 19.11 8.72 0.99
N GLN A 5 19.78 7.59 0.78
CA GLN A 5 19.29 6.28 1.21
C GLN A 5 19.42 6.18 2.75
N GLY A 6 18.27 6.30 3.43
CA GLY A 6 18.14 6.18 4.87
C GLY A 6 17.79 4.75 5.30
N LYS A 7 17.13 4.61 6.46
CA LYS A 7 16.52 3.36 6.91
C LYS A 7 15.47 2.86 5.92
N THR A 8 15.30 1.54 5.87
CA THR A 8 14.40 0.84 4.94
C THR A 8 12.95 1.33 5.05
N VAL A 9 12.41 1.86 3.95
CA VAL A 9 11.00 2.26 3.81
C VAL A 9 10.36 1.41 2.73
N ILE A 10 9.35 0.62 3.11
CA ILE A 10 8.62 -0.28 2.21
C ILE A 10 7.16 0.15 2.15
N ILE A 11 6.63 0.34 0.94
CA ILE A 11 5.19 0.51 0.72
C ILE A 11 4.63 -0.73 0.04
N ILE A 12 3.64 -1.36 0.68
CA ILE A 12 2.87 -2.45 0.11
C ILE A 12 1.60 -1.86 -0.50
N MET A 13 1.52 -1.93 -1.83
CA MET A 13 0.46 -1.37 -2.64
C MET A 13 -0.40 -2.39 -3.36
N GLY A 14 -1.57 -1.95 -3.80
CA GLY A 14 -2.58 -2.75 -4.48
C GLY A 14 -3.99 -2.37 -4.05
N VAL A 15 -4.98 -2.90 -4.76
CA VAL A 15 -6.41 -2.62 -4.50
C VAL A 15 -6.86 -3.14 -3.13
N SER A 16 -8.01 -2.68 -2.66
CA SER A 16 -8.67 -3.16 -1.45
C SER A 16 -8.91 -4.67 -1.56
N GLY A 17 -8.82 -5.38 -0.44
CA GLY A 17 -8.98 -6.84 -0.43
C GLY A 17 -7.75 -7.65 -0.88
N CYS A 18 -6.74 -7.06 -1.54
CA CYS A 18 -5.57 -7.82 -2.02
C CYS A 18 -4.64 -8.35 -0.92
N GLY A 19 -4.83 -7.92 0.34
CA GLY A 19 -4.08 -8.45 1.49
C GLY A 19 -2.93 -7.58 2.01
N LYS A 20 -2.85 -6.30 1.62
CA LYS A 20 -1.80 -5.34 2.06
C LYS A 20 -1.54 -5.39 3.56
N THR A 21 -2.58 -5.27 4.39
CA THR A 21 -2.45 -5.27 5.86
C THR A 21 -1.90 -6.60 6.39
N THR A 22 -2.32 -7.73 5.84
CA THR A 22 -1.82 -9.06 6.24
C THR A 22 -0.34 -9.22 5.89
N ILE A 23 0.02 -8.97 4.62
CA ILE A 23 1.40 -9.08 4.16
C ILE A 23 2.29 -8.05 4.88
N GLY A 24 1.81 -6.83 5.09
CA GLY A 24 2.55 -5.77 5.79
C GLY A 24 2.86 -6.10 7.24
N LYS A 25 1.91 -6.64 7.98
CA LYS A 25 2.13 -7.09 9.36
C LYS A 25 3.12 -8.26 9.44
N LEU A 26 3.02 -9.22 8.52
CA LEU A 26 3.94 -10.36 8.48
C LEU A 26 5.36 -9.91 8.11
N LEU A 27 5.50 -9.03 7.11
CA LEU A 27 6.78 -8.50 6.67
C LEU A 27 7.44 -7.64 7.75
N SER A 28 6.66 -6.78 8.41
CA SER A 28 7.10 -5.99 9.57
C SER A 28 7.69 -6.86 10.67
N LYS A 29 7.03 -7.98 11.04
CA LYS A 29 7.57 -8.94 12.01
C LYS A 29 8.87 -9.56 11.53
N ARG A 30 8.95 -9.96 10.26
CA ARG A 30 10.14 -10.59 9.67
C ARG A 30 11.35 -9.67 9.64
N LEU A 31 11.14 -8.39 9.32
CA LEU A 31 12.18 -7.37 9.19
C LEU A 31 12.43 -6.57 10.48
N LYS A 32 11.61 -6.79 11.53
CA LYS A 32 11.63 -6.01 12.79
C LYS A 32 11.44 -4.51 12.57
N LEU A 33 10.61 -4.14 11.59
CA LEU A 33 10.23 -2.75 11.29
C LEU A 33 8.84 -2.44 11.82
N PRO A 34 8.51 -1.19 12.19
CA PRO A 34 7.14 -0.83 12.54
C PRO A 34 6.20 -0.97 11.33
N PHE A 35 4.95 -1.34 11.59
CA PHE A 35 3.89 -1.41 10.60
C PHE A 35 2.86 -0.31 10.83
N PHE A 36 2.46 0.37 9.75
CA PHE A 36 1.33 1.30 9.76
C PHE A 36 0.38 1.02 8.59
N ASP A 37 -0.90 1.32 8.80
CA ASP A 37 -1.91 1.31 7.75
C ASP A 37 -2.19 2.76 7.34
N ALA A 38 -2.03 3.07 6.06
CA ALA A 38 -2.17 4.43 5.54
C ALA A 38 -3.59 4.98 5.71
N ASP A 39 -4.60 4.09 5.80
CA ASP A 39 -5.98 4.49 6.00
C ASP A 39 -6.19 5.21 7.35
N ASN A 40 -5.32 4.94 8.34
CA ASN A 40 -5.35 5.59 9.66
C ASN A 40 -4.90 7.07 9.62
N PHE A 41 -4.38 7.54 8.49
CA PHE A 41 -3.91 8.92 8.31
C PHE A 41 -4.93 9.78 7.57
N HIS A 42 -6.09 9.24 7.18
CA HIS A 42 -7.15 10.03 6.59
C HIS A 42 -7.78 10.98 7.61
N SER A 43 -8.22 12.15 7.14
CA SER A 43 -9.07 13.05 7.91
C SER A 43 -10.42 12.38 8.21
N GLN A 44 -11.09 12.85 9.27
CA GLN A 44 -12.43 12.37 9.59
C GLN A 44 -13.42 12.62 8.45
N GLU A 45 -13.26 13.69 7.68
CA GLU A 45 -14.06 13.98 6.49
C GLU A 45 -13.92 12.88 5.42
N ASN A 46 -12.68 12.50 5.10
CA ASN A 46 -12.41 11.44 4.12
C ASN A 46 -12.94 10.09 4.59
N ILE A 47 -12.78 9.77 5.87
CA ILE A 47 -13.35 8.57 6.49
C ILE A 47 -14.88 8.58 6.36
N ASN A 48 -15.53 9.72 6.59
CA ASN A 48 -16.98 9.84 6.48
C ASN A 48 -17.46 9.66 5.03
N LYS A 49 -16.79 10.26 4.04
CA LYS A 49 -17.09 10.06 2.61
C LYS A 49 -17.01 8.58 2.23
N MET A 50 -15.93 7.90 2.61
CA MET A 50 -15.76 6.48 2.32
C MET A 50 -16.79 5.60 3.02
N LYS A 51 -17.16 5.91 4.28
CA LYS A 51 -18.24 5.21 5.00
C LYS A 51 -19.61 5.34 4.33
N GLN A 52 -19.86 6.47 3.66
CA GLN A 52 -21.07 6.70 2.86
C GLN A 52 -21.00 6.05 1.46
N GLY A 53 -19.90 5.38 1.12
CA GLY A 53 -19.67 4.79 -0.19
C GLY A 53 -19.30 5.82 -1.26
N VAL A 54 -18.97 7.05 -0.88
CA VAL A 54 -18.49 8.09 -1.79
C VAL A 54 -16.99 7.90 -1.98
N ALA A 55 -16.57 7.67 -3.23
CA ALA A 55 -15.16 7.57 -3.57
C ALA A 55 -14.46 8.93 -3.40
N LEU A 56 -13.29 8.93 -2.79
CA LEU A 56 -12.44 10.13 -2.70
C LEU A 56 -11.92 10.50 -4.09
N ASN A 57 -11.79 11.79 -4.37
CA ASN A 57 -11.12 12.30 -5.56
C ASN A 57 -9.64 12.65 -5.28
N ASP A 58 -8.95 13.23 -6.27
CA ASP A 58 -7.53 13.58 -6.14
C ASP A 58 -7.31 14.72 -5.12
N THR A 59 -8.21 15.70 -5.06
CA THR A 59 -8.16 16.82 -4.09
C THR A 59 -8.35 16.32 -2.66
N ASP A 60 -9.26 15.37 -2.44
CA ASP A 60 -9.49 14.74 -1.14
C ASP A 60 -8.23 14.00 -0.65
N ARG A 61 -7.49 13.36 -1.57
CA ARG A 61 -6.30 12.55 -1.25
C ARG A 61 -5.04 13.37 -1.08
N LEU A 62 -4.91 14.53 -1.71
CA LEU A 62 -3.65 15.30 -1.70
C LEU A 62 -3.13 15.60 -0.28
N PRO A 63 -3.94 16.13 0.68
CA PRO A 63 -3.45 16.39 2.04
C PRO A 63 -3.01 15.12 2.77
N TRP A 64 -3.69 14.00 2.51
CA TRP A 64 -3.34 12.69 3.07
C TRP A 64 -2.01 12.17 2.51
N LEU A 65 -1.78 12.29 1.20
CA LEU A 65 -0.53 11.91 0.55
C LEU A 65 0.66 12.76 1.06
N GLU A 66 0.47 14.06 1.23
CA GLU A 66 1.49 14.95 1.79
C GLU A 66 1.83 14.61 3.25
N THR A 67 0.83 14.23 4.04
CA THR A 67 1.00 13.80 5.42
C THR A 67 1.83 12.52 5.48
N LEU A 68 1.50 11.54 4.64
CA LEU A 68 2.26 10.30 4.53
C LEU A 68 3.69 10.54 4.02
N SER A 69 3.89 11.39 3.02
CA SER A 69 5.23 11.73 2.52
C SER A 69 6.14 12.31 3.60
N LYS A 70 5.61 13.21 4.45
CA LYS A 70 6.34 13.73 5.63
C LYS A 70 6.62 12.63 6.67
N ALA A 71 5.67 11.72 6.90
CA ALA A 71 5.87 10.61 7.83
C ALA A 71 6.94 9.62 7.32
N LEU A 72 6.91 9.29 6.03
CA LEU A 72 7.90 8.43 5.36
C LEU A 72 9.31 9.02 5.46
N GLN A 73 9.47 10.33 5.27
CA GLN A 73 10.74 11.01 5.50
C GLN A 73 11.24 10.78 6.93
N LYS A 74 10.42 11.09 7.94
CA LYS A 74 10.80 10.92 9.35
C LYS A 74 11.15 9.47 9.69
N TRP A 75 10.39 8.50 9.19
CA TRP A 75 10.68 7.07 9.40
C TRP A 75 11.97 6.64 8.71
N SER A 76 12.27 7.16 7.51
CA SER A 76 13.53 6.88 6.82
C SER A 76 14.76 7.38 7.58
N GLU A 77 14.62 8.39 8.43
CA GLU A 77 15.71 8.94 9.24
C GLU A 77 15.86 8.23 10.60
N THR A 78 14.87 7.46 11.03
CA THR A 78 14.78 6.93 12.40
C THR A 78 14.70 5.40 12.46
N SER A 79 13.55 4.83 12.13
CA SER A 79 13.21 3.42 12.38
C SER A 79 13.12 2.56 11.14
N GLY A 80 12.98 3.15 9.95
CA GLY A 80 12.38 2.48 8.80
C GLY A 80 10.88 2.20 9.02
N VAL A 81 10.21 1.61 8.03
CA VAL A 81 8.77 1.32 8.09
C VAL A 81 8.30 0.32 7.03
N VAL A 82 7.26 -0.45 7.35
CA VAL A 82 6.38 -1.10 6.37
C VAL A 82 5.01 -0.42 6.40
N LEU A 83 4.61 0.21 5.30
CA LEU A 83 3.34 0.93 5.18
C LEU A 83 2.42 0.19 4.19
N ALA A 84 1.20 -0.18 4.64
CA ALA A 84 0.15 -0.59 3.71
C ALA A 84 -0.53 0.67 3.14
N CYS A 85 -0.53 0.85 1.81
CA CYS A 85 -1.14 2.01 1.15
C CYS A 85 -1.65 1.63 -0.23
N SER A 86 -2.85 2.05 -0.64
CA SER A 86 -3.39 1.70 -1.96
C SER A 86 -2.52 2.21 -3.12
N ALA A 87 -2.10 3.49 -3.06
CA ALA A 87 -1.16 4.15 -3.98
C ALA A 87 -1.37 3.83 -5.47
N LEU A 88 -2.64 3.84 -5.91
CA LEU A 88 -3.07 3.26 -7.20
C LEU A 88 -2.56 4.02 -8.42
N LYS A 89 -2.46 5.36 -8.35
CA LYS A 89 -1.98 6.23 -9.43
C LYS A 89 -0.51 6.58 -9.28
N GLU A 90 0.21 6.76 -10.39
CA GLU A 90 1.63 7.14 -10.42
C GLU A 90 1.86 8.48 -9.73
N ASN A 91 0.98 9.47 -9.94
CA ASN A 91 1.09 10.76 -9.26
C ASN A 91 1.07 10.62 -7.74
N TYR A 92 0.28 9.69 -7.19
CA TYR A 92 0.26 9.44 -5.75
C TYR A 92 1.59 8.85 -5.27
N ARG A 93 2.16 7.92 -6.06
CA ARG A 93 3.46 7.31 -5.76
C ARG A 93 4.58 8.34 -5.79
N THR A 94 4.59 9.22 -6.79
CA THR A 94 5.52 10.35 -6.89
C THR A 94 5.49 11.24 -5.65
N ILE A 95 4.29 11.59 -5.14
CA ILE A 95 4.16 12.40 -3.92
C ILE A 95 4.71 11.64 -2.71
N LEU A 96 4.35 10.37 -2.55
CA LEU A 96 4.78 9.53 -1.42
C LEU A 96 6.30 9.35 -1.37
N SER A 97 6.96 9.17 -2.51
CA SER A 97 8.41 8.98 -2.61
C SER A 97 9.19 10.28 -2.79
N SER A 98 8.55 11.45 -2.77
CA SER A 98 9.23 12.73 -3.04
C SER A 98 10.28 13.13 -1.99
N LYS A 99 10.24 12.53 -0.79
CA LYS A 99 11.10 12.89 0.35
C LYS A 99 11.90 11.74 0.95
N ALA A 100 11.66 10.52 0.48
CA ALA A 100 12.30 9.31 0.99
C ALA A 100 12.43 8.29 -0.13
N TYR A 101 13.51 7.50 -0.09
CA TYR A 101 13.66 6.36 -0.98
C TYR A 101 12.67 5.28 -0.55
N VAL A 102 11.78 4.88 -1.46
CA VAL A 102 10.72 3.91 -1.18
C VAL A 102 10.96 2.64 -1.98
N THR A 103 11.01 1.51 -1.28
CA THR A 103 10.91 0.18 -1.89
C THR A 103 9.43 -0.15 -2.09
N TRP A 104 9.01 -0.24 -3.35
CA TRP A 104 7.63 -0.55 -3.70
C TRP A 104 7.41 -2.05 -3.79
N VAL A 105 6.33 -2.54 -3.17
CA VAL A 105 5.84 -3.90 -3.30
C VAL A 105 4.41 -3.85 -3.80
N TYR A 106 4.18 -4.27 -5.05
CA TYR A 106 2.84 -4.36 -5.63
C TYR A 106 2.28 -5.77 -5.47
N LEU A 107 1.16 -5.87 -4.76
CA LEU A 107 0.37 -7.09 -4.65
C LEU A 107 -0.61 -7.17 -5.83
N SER A 108 -0.26 -7.99 -6.81
CA SER A 108 -1.01 -8.25 -8.03
C SER A 108 -1.99 -9.41 -7.83
N GLY A 109 -3.20 -9.27 -8.37
CA GLY A 109 -4.20 -10.33 -8.41
C GLY A 109 -5.34 -9.94 -9.35
N SER A 110 -6.00 -10.94 -9.93
CA SER A 110 -7.16 -10.69 -10.79
C SER A 110 -8.33 -10.13 -9.99
N PHE A 111 -9.22 -9.42 -10.68
CA PHE A 111 -10.48 -8.93 -10.10
C PHE A 111 -11.26 -10.07 -9.44
N ASP A 112 -11.45 -11.19 -10.14
CA ASP A 112 -12.24 -12.33 -9.66
C ASP A 112 -11.64 -12.98 -8.41
N LEU A 113 -10.31 -13.09 -8.34
CA LEU A 113 -9.62 -13.62 -7.17
C LEU A 113 -9.83 -12.72 -5.95
N ILE A 114 -9.69 -11.41 -6.13
CA ILE A 114 -9.84 -10.45 -5.03
C ILE A 114 -11.31 -10.36 -4.60
N PHE A 115 -12.22 -10.32 -5.56
CA PHE A 115 -13.65 -10.24 -5.32
C PHE A 115 -14.16 -11.48 -4.59
N SER A 116 -13.76 -12.68 -5.00
CA SER A 116 -14.11 -13.94 -4.30
C SER A 116 -13.59 -13.96 -2.85
N ARG A 117 -12.34 -13.52 -2.62
CA ARG A 117 -11.76 -13.38 -1.26
C ARG A 117 -12.51 -12.37 -0.40
N MET A 118 -13.03 -11.29 -0.99
CA MET A 118 -13.81 -10.29 -0.28
C MET A 118 -15.19 -10.83 0.12
N GLN A 119 -15.86 -11.58 -0.76
CA GLN A 119 -17.17 -12.19 -0.48
C GLN A 119 -17.14 -13.21 0.67
N GLN A 120 -16.02 -13.92 0.85
CA GLN A 120 -15.85 -14.89 1.93
C GLN A 120 -15.68 -14.24 3.32
N ARG A 121 -15.48 -12.91 3.40
CA ARG A 121 -15.36 -12.19 4.67
C ARG A 121 -16.72 -11.68 5.11
N GLU A 122 -17.28 -12.31 6.15
CA GLU A 122 -18.50 -11.83 6.79
C GLU A 122 -18.35 -10.37 7.25
N GLY A 123 -19.37 -9.55 7.02
CA GLY A 123 -19.43 -8.16 7.53
C GLY A 123 -18.80 -7.07 6.65
N HIS A 124 -18.18 -7.41 5.53
CA HIS A 124 -17.64 -6.42 4.58
C HIS A 124 -18.21 -6.61 3.17
N PHE A 125 -19.47 -6.17 2.97
CA PHE A 125 -20.06 -6.00 1.64
C PHE A 125 -19.44 -4.77 0.96
N MET A 126 -18.14 -4.81 0.67
CA MET A 126 -17.56 -3.85 -0.26
C MET A 126 -18.17 -4.13 -1.63
N LYS A 127 -18.99 -3.19 -2.09
CA LYS A 127 -19.72 -3.27 -3.35
C LYS A 127 -18.72 -3.52 -4.49
N ALA A 128 -19.00 -4.49 -5.35
CA ALA A 128 -18.18 -4.83 -6.52
C ALA A 128 -17.74 -3.59 -7.31
N ASP A 129 -18.59 -2.56 -7.34
CA ASP A 129 -18.32 -1.27 -7.98
C ASP A 129 -17.09 -0.53 -7.41
N LEU A 130 -16.86 -0.59 -6.10
CA LEU A 130 -15.69 0.05 -5.48
C LEU A 130 -14.40 -0.71 -5.81
N LEU A 131 -14.46 -2.04 -5.87
CA LEU A 131 -13.31 -2.82 -6.35
C LEU A 131 -13.05 -2.50 -7.83
N LYS A 132 -14.10 -2.43 -8.64
CA LYS A 132 -14.01 -2.09 -10.08
C LYS A 132 -13.42 -0.70 -10.28
N SER A 133 -13.84 0.29 -9.51
CA SER A 133 -13.27 1.64 -9.59
C SER A 133 -11.79 1.66 -9.22
N GLN A 134 -11.36 0.87 -8.22
CA GLN A 134 -9.94 0.77 -7.88
C GLN A 134 -9.09 0.08 -8.94
N PHE A 135 -9.63 -0.91 -9.64
CA PHE A 135 -8.96 -1.48 -10.81
C PHE A 135 -8.87 -0.48 -11.97
N ASN A 136 -9.89 0.37 -12.16
CA ASN A 136 -9.84 1.43 -13.17
C ASN A 136 -8.80 2.52 -12.82
N ASP A 137 -8.64 2.84 -11.53
CA ASP A 137 -7.63 3.79 -11.04
C ASP A 137 -6.21 3.20 -10.96
N LEU A 138 -6.05 1.87 -11.06
CA LEU A 138 -4.78 1.19 -10.88
C LEU A 138 -3.88 1.40 -12.10
N GLU A 139 -2.88 2.24 -11.93
CA GLU A 139 -1.75 2.38 -12.83
C GLU A 139 -0.63 1.45 -12.34
N ILE A 140 -0.45 0.30 -13.01
CA ILE A 140 0.54 -0.70 -12.60
C ILE A 140 1.97 -0.11 -12.69
N PRO A 141 2.74 -0.07 -11.59
CA PRO A 141 4.08 0.51 -11.60
C PRO A 141 5.03 -0.37 -12.42
N LYS A 142 5.94 0.25 -13.19
CA LYS A 142 7.00 -0.47 -13.93
C LYS A 142 8.22 -0.79 -13.06
N TYR A 143 8.16 -0.46 -11.78
CA TYR A 143 9.22 -0.59 -10.79
C TYR A 143 8.74 -1.35 -9.57
N GLY A 144 9.69 -1.65 -8.67
CA GLY A 144 9.42 -2.35 -7.43
C GLY A 144 9.21 -3.85 -7.63
N VAL A 145 8.87 -4.50 -6.53
CA VAL A 145 8.66 -5.94 -6.47
C VAL A 145 7.19 -6.26 -6.72
N HIS A 146 6.91 -6.97 -7.81
CA HIS A 146 5.58 -7.46 -8.14
C HIS A 146 5.40 -8.87 -7.59
N ILE A 147 4.31 -9.07 -6.84
CA ILE A 147 3.98 -10.34 -6.20
C ILE A 147 2.56 -10.75 -6.57
N ASP A 148 2.40 -11.96 -7.11
CA ASP A 148 1.08 -12.57 -7.30
C ASP A 148 0.52 -13.08 -5.97
N ILE A 149 -0.64 -12.55 -5.58
CA ILE A 149 -1.35 -12.88 -4.34
C ILE A 149 -2.04 -14.26 -4.38
N SER A 150 -2.00 -14.98 -5.50
CA SER A 150 -2.50 -16.36 -5.59
C SER A 150 -1.74 -17.32 -4.67
N HIS A 151 -0.48 -17.00 -4.34
CA HIS A 151 0.38 -17.77 -3.46
C HIS A 151 0.01 -17.62 -1.97
N PRO A 152 0.37 -18.61 -1.12
CA PRO A 152 0.25 -18.49 0.32
C PRO A 152 1.04 -17.30 0.89
N PRO A 153 0.58 -16.66 1.98
CA PRO A 153 1.26 -15.52 2.58
C PRO A 153 2.74 -15.75 2.92
N GLU A 154 3.11 -16.94 3.39
CA GLU A 154 4.50 -17.27 3.71
C GLU A 154 5.41 -17.22 2.47
N THR A 155 4.98 -17.81 1.35
CA THR A 155 5.67 -17.76 0.07
C THR A 155 5.86 -16.33 -0.41
N ILE A 156 4.81 -15.50 -0.25
CA ILE A 156 4.85 -14.07 -0.58
C ILE A 156 5.93 -13.35 0.24
N ILE A 157 5.95 -13.55 1.57
CA ILE A 157 6.91 -12.89 2.46
C ILE A 157 8.34 -13.31 2.15
N ASN A 158 8.57 -14.60 1.88
CA ASN A 158 9.89 -15.10 1.50
C ASN A 158 10.37 -14.46 0.19
N THR A 159 9.48 -14.39 -0.82
CA THR A 159 9.79 -13.77 -2.11
C THR A 159 10.11 -12.28 -1.98
N ILE A 160 9.31 -11.54 -1.20
CA ILE A 160 9.56 -10.13 -0.93
C ILE A 160 10.91 -9.96 -0.23
N SER A 161 11.17 -10.74 0.84
CA SER A 161 12.40 -10.61 1.63
C SER A 161 13.65 -10.87 0.78
N LEU A 162 13.61 -11.88 -0.09
CA LEU A 162 14.72 -12.19 -1.01
C LEU A 162 14.96 -11.07 -2.01
N LYS A 163 13.90 -10.53 -2.61
CA LYS A 163 14.03 -9.47 -3.62
C LYS A 163 14.50 -8.15 -3.03
N ILE A 164 14.07 -7.81 -1.81
CA ILE A 164 14.52 -6.57 -1.14
C ILE A 164 15.99 -6.67 -0.73
N ALA A 165 16.46 -7.82 -0.24
CA ALA A 165 17.85 -8.02 0.18
C ALA A 165 18.87 -7.96 -0.98
N VAL A 166 18.45 -8.14 -2.23
CA VAL A 166 19.32 -8.02 -3.42
C VAL A 166 19.52 -6.57 -3.86
N HIS A 167 18.73 -5.64 -3.32
CA HIS A 167 18.76 -4.21 -3.66
C HIS A 167 19.27 -3.31 -2.52
N GLU A 168 19.74 -3.89 -1.42
CA GLU A 168 20.54 -3.23 -0.36
C GLU A 168 22.04 -3.46 -0.60
#